data_AF-D3BTS3-F1
#
_entry.id   AF-D3BTS3-F1
#
_cell.length_a   1.000
_cell.length_b   1.000
_cell.length_c   1.000
_cell.angle_alpha   90.00
_cell.angle_beta   90.00
_cell.angle_gamma   90.00
#
_symmetry.space_group_name_H-M   'P 1'
#
loop_
_entity.id
_entity.type
_entity.pdbx_description
1 polymer ?
#
loop_
_entity_poly.entity_id
_entity_poly.type
_entity_poly.pdbx_seq_one_letter_code
_entity_poly.pdbx_strand_id
1 'polypeptide(L)'
;MFKQIFLLSIILLISFSNANSLDYPFGNSQSESEPSYLGCIVAKSNEKCEPSTPGVSECPSVSDCLLYLLDQKVSDVNVIMIPAGIYEGSACPGLVPFFNLTGEVIFTSIYGVAIFNCGLNPFIQLSLHKESSNPTITFNDLVLSGGSDQSGGCILIESFIDEKDTSIYLNNVSIGLNGCIADNYGGLLYTNYANVVVNNSIITNSHASIGGVISAAESDIYLVNSKFYNNNATISHGGVVTAKNIYVSNSIFEDNIAQTGGVFYATGAVEISDSSFKNNNAAKIGSGGVVYTYGRVSVVNSIFEQNSAGSGGCIFGFNINVVDSVFDSNQAYANYEQGLGGAINNYGELAISNSSFTNNFASASGGAVFSTFSNVTIVDSLFDQNNVMISGGALFFENSERGGYITIQNSSISFNQAPLYGGAICLKKDSSLPFNLDFSGSMFDSNTASYAGGIYFSQPPNTFKGGIFVGSKSTESGSGTFLSSSLDSINIANFTNINLPYYNVPIFDEEPFVYWKAYGVKGTCKNGYATIDKNVLIVKEKDLHSLLYYYSFIVTINLS
;
A
#
# COMPACT_ATOMS: atom_id res chain seq x y z
N MET A 1 -11.24 2.88 -18.64
CA MET A 1 -10.14 3.83 -18.40
C MET A 1 -9.13 3.27 -17.39
N PHE A 2 -9.52 2.80 -16.20
CA PHE A 2 -8.60 2.18 -15.21
C PHE A 2 -7.90 0.90 -15.68
N LYS A 3 -8.59 0.02 -16.43
CA LYS A 3 -7.96 -1.14 -17.09
C LYS A 3 -6.86 -0.78 -18.10
N GLN A 4 -6.86 0.43 -18.67
CA GLN A 4 -5.86 0.85 -19.66
C GLN A 4 -4.58 1.42 -19.03
N ILE A 5 -4.68 2.08 -17.88
CA ILE A 5 -3.50 2.54 -17.11
C ILE A 5 -2.82 1.35 -16.43
N PHE A 6 -3.60 0.41 -15.90
CA PHE A 6 -3.10 -0.87 -15.36
C PHE A 6 -2.50 -1.77 -16.45
N LEU A 7 -3.05 -1.76 -17.67
CA LEU A 7 -2.41 -2.43 -18.80
C LEU A 7 -1.10 -1.77 -19.21
N LEU A 8 -0.96 -0.43 -19.11
CA LEU A 8 0.31 0.23 -19.47
C LEU A 8 1.42 -0.08 -18.47
N SER A 9 1.13 -0.07 -17.16
CA SER A 9 2.09 -0.49 -16.14
C SER A 9 2.40 -1.99 -16.24
N ILE A 10 1.41 -2.84 -16.53
CA ILE A 10 1.63 -4.27 -16.82
C ILE A 10 2.42 -4.47 -18.13
N ILE A 11 2.22 -3.69 -19.18
CA ILE A 11 2.97 -3.80 -20.44
C ILE A 11 4.44 -3.41 -20.21
N LEU A 12 4.71 -2.37 -19.40
CA LEU A 12 6.06 -2.08 -18.92
C LEU A 12 6.62 -3.24 -18.07
N LEU A 13 5.85 -3.78 -17.12
CA LEU A 13 6.23 -4.90 -16.25
C LEU A 13 6.47 -6.22 -17.01
N ILE A 14 5.71 -6.50 -18.08
CA ILE A 14 5.87 -7.67 -18.96
C ILE A 14 7.08 -7.49 -19.88
N SER A 15 7.41 -6.27 -20.31
CA SER A 15 8.70 -6.04 -20.98
C SER A 15 9.89 -6.31 -20.05
N PHE A 16 9.73 -6.14 -18.72
CA PHE A 16 10.79 -6.42 -17.74
C PHE A 16 10.90 -7.90 -17.35
N SER A 17 9.82 -8.70 -17.37
CA SER A 17 9.90 -10.15 -17.10
C SER A 17 10.57 -10.95 -18.23
N ASN A 18 10.62 -10.39 -19.44
CA ASN A 18 11.33 -10.95 -20.60
C ASN A 18 12.80 -10.52 -20.70
N ALA A 19 13.31 -9.72 -19.74
CA ALA A 19 14.74 -9.40 -19.65
C ALA A 19 15.56 -10.51 -18.95
N ASN A 20 14.99 -11.71 -18.81
CA ASN A 20 15.74 -12.90 -18.42
C ASN A 20 16.59 -13.35 -19.61
N SER A 21 17.92 -13.35 -19.41
CA SER A 21 18.97 -13.71 -20.36
C SER A 21 18.97 -12.92 -21.68
N LEU A 22 19.64 -11.77 -21.68
CA LEU A 22 20.30 -11.30 -22.90
C LEU A 22 21.51 -12.20 -23.15
N ASP A 23 21.28 -13.32 -23.83
CA ASP A 23 22.35 -14.08 -24.50
C ASP A 23 22.94 -13.18 -25.59
N TYR A 24 23.94 -12.38 -25.25
CA TYR A 24 24.73 -11.67 -26.25
C TYR A 24 25.53 -12.70 -27.06
N PRO A 25 25.37 -12.78 -28.39
CA PRO A 25 26.04 -13.77 -29.19
C PRO A 25 27.52 -13.40 -29.29
N PHE A 26 28.35 -13.99 -28.42
CA PHE A 26 29.81 -13.97 -28.58
C PHE A 26 30.19 -14.92 -29.71
N GLY A 27 30.06 -14.46 -30.95
CA GLY A 27 30.34 -15.24 -32.15
C GLY A 27 31.09 -14.41 -33.20
N ASN A 28 32.26 -14.90 -33.60
CA ASN A 28 33.10 -14.40 -34.69
C ASN A 28 32.27 -14.05 -35.94
N SER A 29 31.97 -12.78 -36.15
CA SER A 29 31.57 -12.28 -37.46
C SER A 29 32.42 -11.06 -37.81
N GLN A 30 33.27 -11.24 -38.83
CA GLN A 30 33.93 -10.14 -39.51
C GLN A 30 32.88 -9.43 -40.37
N SER A 31 32.26 -8.37 -39.85
CA SER A 31 31.66 -7.33 -40.69
C SER A 31 32.24 -5.98 -40.29
N GLU A 32 32.72 -5.23 -41.28
CA GLU A 32 33.23 -3.85 -41.17
C GLU A 32 32.09 -2.84 -40.90
N SER A 33 31.20 -3.16 -39.98
CA SER A 33 30.24 -2.23 -39.38
C SER A 33 30.67 -1.98 -37.95
N GLU A 34 30.74 -0.71 -37.52
CA GLU A 34 31.05 -0.39 -36.13
C GLU A 34 30.15 -1.20 -35.19
N PRO A 35 30.73 -1.86 -34.17
CA PRO A 35 29.96 -2.76 -33.32
C PRO A 35 28.92 -1.94 -32.55
N SER A 36 27.66 -2.41 -32.57
CA SER A 36 26.53 -1.74 -31.90
C SER A 36 26.62 -1.76 -30.37
N TYR A 37 27.65 -2.40 -29.81
CA TYR A 37 28.01 -2.40 -28.40
C TYR A 37 29.53 -2.55 -28.26
N LEU A 38 30.10 -2.04 -27.17
CA LEU A 38 31.49 -2.28 -26.78
C LEU A 38 31.53 -3.07 -25.47
N GLY A 39 32.39 -4.07 -25.39
CA GLY A 39 32.58 -4.92 -24.21
C GLY A 39 33.93 -4.68 -23.53
N CYS A 40 33.98 -4.83 -22.21
CA CYS A 40 35.23 -4.89 -21.47
C CYS A 40 35.19 -5.99 -20.41
N ILE A 41 36.18 -6.88 -20.41
CA ILE A 41 36.34 -7.95 -19.42
C ILE A 41 37.31 -7.49 -18.33
N VAL A 42 36.94 -7.67 -17.07
CA VAL A 42 37.83 -7.39 -15.93
C VAL A 42 38.86 -8.51 -15.79
N ALA A 43 40.11 -8.22 -16.15
CA ALA A 43 41.26 -9.12 -16.11
C ALA A 43 42.32 -8.62 -15.13
N LYS A 44 42.29 -9.10 -13.88
CA LYS A 44 43.19 -8.68 -12.78
C LYS A 44 44.70 -8.85 -13.08
N SER A 45 45.05 -9.67 -14.08
CA SER A 45 46.44 -9.91 -14.49
C SER A 45 47.02 -8.77 -15.33
N ASN A 46 46.20 -7.92 -15.94
CA ASN A 46 46.67 -6.92 -16.89
C ASN A 46 47.09 -5.65 -16.15
N GLU A 47 48.16 -4.99 -16.60
CA GLU A 47 48.60 -3.71 -16.04
C GLU A 47 47.86 -2.50 -16.64
N LYS A 48 47.26 -2.68 -17.84
CA LYS A 48 46.55 -1.65 -18.60
C LYS A 48 45.42 -2.28 -19.43
N CYS A 49 44.51 -1.44 -19.92
CA CYS A 49 43.49 -1.85 -20.87
C CYS A 49 44.10 -2.20 -22.24
N GLU A 50 43.82 -3.38 -22.76
CA GLU A 50 44.27 -3.84 -24.07
C GLU A 50 43.11 -4.45 -24.88
N PRO A 51 43.03 -4.22 -26.20
CA PRO A 51 42.05 -4.90 -27.05
C PRO A 51 42.31 -6.42 -27.09
N SER A 52 41.28 -7.24 -26.85
CA SER A 52 41.40 -8.70 -26.92
C SER A 52 40.82 -9.29 -28.21
N THR A 53 39.60 -8.86 -28.57
CA THR A 53 38.92 -9.21 -29.82
C THR A 53 38.17 -7.98 -30.37
N PRO A 54 37.72 -7.96 -31.64
CA PRO A 54 36.99 -6.80 -32.18
C PRO A 54 35.80 -6.42 -31.30
N GLY A 55 35.78 -5.18 -30.81
CA GLY A 55 34.73 -4.66 -29.92
C GLY A 55 34.85 -5.07 -28.45
N VAL A 56 35.91 -5.81 -28.05
CA VAL A 56 36.14 -6.22 -26.65
C VAL A 56 37.55 -5.86 -26.20
N SER A 57 37.64 -5.21 -25.04
CA SER A 57 38.90 -4.96 -24.32
C SER A 57 38.99 -5.76 -23.02
N GLU A 58 40.21 -5.90 -22.51
CA GLU A 58 40.49 -6.44 -21.18
C GLU A 58 41.20 -5.39 -20.34
N CYS A 59 40.66 -5.09 -19.15
CA CYS A 59 41.22 -4.06 -18.26
C CYS A 59 41.47 -4.59 -16.83
N PRO A 60 42.37 -3.96 -16.06
CA PRO A 60 42.73 -4.43 -14.71
C PRO A 60 41.57 -4.41 -13.72
N SER A 61 40.68 -3.43 -13.85
CA SER A 61 39.58 -3.16 -12.91
C SER A 61 38.29 -2.76 -13.62
N VAL A 62 37.18 -2.76 -12.86
CA VAL A 62 35.88 -2.26 -13.32
C VAL A 62 35.95 -0.78 -13.70
N SER A 63 36.65 0.05 -12.92
CA SER A 63 36.81 1.48 -13.21
C SER A 63 37.61 1.71 -14.48
N ASP A 64 38.67 0.92 -14.71
CA ASP A 64 39.45 1.00 -15.94
C ASP A 64 38.62 0.60 -17.16
N CYS A 65 37.80 -0.46 -17.04
CA CYS A 65 36.85 -0.84 -18.07
C CYS A 65 35.88 0.31 -18.41
N LEU A 66 35.27 0.90 -17.38
CA LEU A 66 34.31 1.99 -17.56
C LEU A 66 34.95 3.19 -18.27
N LEU A 67 36.08 3.68 -17.76
CA LEU A 67 36.76 4.84 -18.34
C LEU A 67 37.26 4.57 -19.77
N TYR A 68 37.76 3.36 -20.02
CA TYR A 68 38.21 2.97 -21.36
C TYR A 68 37.07 2.98 -22.37
N LEU A 69 35.92 2.39 -22.02
CA LEU A 69 34.74 2.34 -22.89
C LEU A 69 34.18 3.75 -23.16
N LEU A 70 34.10 4.60 -22.13
CA LEU A 70 33.60 5.97 -22.27
C LEU A 70 34.51 6.87 -23.13
N ASP A 71 35.83 6.62 -23.15
CA ASP A 71 36.77 7.37 -23.98
C ASP A 71 36.60 7.07 -25.49
N GLN A 72 36.16 5.86 -25.85
CA GLN A 72 36.01 5.47 -27.24
C GLN A 72 34.94 6.31 -27.97
N LYS A 73 33.86 6.73 -27.29
CA LYS A 73 32.74 7.50 -27.87
C LYS A 73 32.11 6.89 -29.15
N VAL A 74 32.23 5.57 -29.34
CA VAL A 74 31.76 4.87 -30.56
C VAL A 74 30.42 4.16 -30.36
N SER A 75 30.00 3.89 -29.11
CA SER A 75 28.86 3.01 -28.84
C SER A 75 27.84 3.61 -27.87
N ASP A 76 26.57 3.39 -28.18
CA ASP A 76 25.43 3.67 -27.31
C ASP A 76 25.27 2.61 -26.20
N VAL A 77 25.94 1.45 -26.29
CA VAL A 77 25.86 0.37 -25.29
C VAL A 77 27.27 -0.09 -24.88
N ASN A 78 27.56 -0.03 -23.58
CA ASN A 78 28.86 -0.33 -23.00
C ASN A 78 28.71 -1.42 -21.93
N VAL A 79 29.32 -2.59 -22.13
CA VAL A 79 29.15 -3.77 -21.28
C VAL A 79 30.43 -4.09 -20.53
N ILE A 80 30.39 -4.00 -19.21
CA ILE A 80 31.46 -4.36 -18.30
C ILE A 80 31.17 -5.76 -17.76
N MET A 81 31.97 -6.72 -18.20
CA MET A 81 31.87 -8.13 -17.88
C MET A 81 32.81 -8.49 -16.72
N ILE A 82 32.21 -8.94 -15.61
CA ILE A 82 32.91 -9.18 -14.35
C ILE A 82 32.95 -10.70 -14.09
N PRO A 83 34.09 -11.36 -14.20
CA PRO A 83 34.20 -12.78 -13.89
C PRO A 83 33.68 -13.13 -12.49
N ALA A 84 33.18 -14.35 -12.31
CA ALA A 84 32.80 -14.83 -11.00
C ALA A 84 33.98 -14.79 -10.02
N GLY A 85 33.71 -14.42 -8.77
CA GLY A 85 34.72 -14.34 -7.74
C GLY A 85 34.40 -13.34 -6.64
N ILE A 86 35.32 -13.23 -5.68
CA ILE A 86 35.24 -12.28 -4.57
C ILE A 86 36.18 -11.10 -4.86
N TYR A 87 35.64 -9.90 -4.66
CA TYR A 87 36.28 -8.62 -4.96
C TYR A 87 36.27 -7.76 -3.69
N GLU A 88 37.43 -7.32 -3.24
CA GLU A 88 37.60 -6.56 -2.00
C GLU A 88 38.57 -5.38 -2.21
N GLY A 89 38.49 -4.38 -1.32
CA GLY A 89 39.41 -3.24 -1.32
C GLY A 89 39.40 -2.49 -2.64
N SER A 90 40.57 -2.36 -3.29
CA SER A 90 40.74 -1.62 -4.55
C SER A 90 40.04 -2.25 -5.76
N ALA A 91 39.45 -3.45 -5.61
CA ALA A 91 38.63 -4.06 -6.64
C ALA A 91 37.24 -3.40 -6.74
N CYS A 92 36.79 -2.70 -5.70
CA CYS A 92 35.58 -1.90 -5.74
C CYS A 92 35.86 -0.59 -6.50
N PRO A 93 35.05 -0.25 -7.52
CA PRO A 93 35.25 0.94 -8.34
C PRO A 93 35.42 2.25 -7.57
N GLY A 94 34.64 2.42 -6.50
CA GLY A 94 34.60 3.65 -5.72
C GLY A 94 34.16 4.84 -6.57
N LEU A 95 34.77 6.01 -6.35
CA LEU A 95 34.45 7.23 -7.07
C LEU A 95 34.97 7.20 -8.51
N VAL A 96 34.04 7.31 -9.45
CA VAL A 96 34.35 7.56 -10.86
C VAL A 96 34.16 9.06 -11.12
N PRO A 97 35.17 9.78 -11.64
CA PRO A 97 35.06 11.21 -11.93
C PRO A 97 33.91 11.52 -12.87
N PHE A 98 33.38 12.76 -12.79
CA PHE A 98 32.32 13.27 -13.67
C PHE A 98 32.52 12.91 -15.14
N PHE A 99 31.46 12.40 -15.78
CA PHE A 99 31.46 12.06 -17.20
C PHE A 99 30.10 12.33 -17.85
N ASN A 100 30.13 12.48 -19.17
CA ASN A 100 28.94 12.51 -20.00
C ASN A 100 28.59 11.07 -20.37
N LEU A 101 27.37 10.64 -20.07
CA LEU A 101 26.87 9.34 -20.52
C LEU A 101 25.78 9.55 -21.56
N THR A 102 26.03 9.04 -22.76
CA THR A 102 25.04 8.87 -23.83
C THR A 102 24.78 7.38 -23.99
N GLY A 103 23.54 6.95 -23.81
CA GLY A 103 23.16 5.54 -23.92
C GLY A 103 23.32 4.74 -22.62
N GLU A 104 23.75 3.49 -22.71
CA GLU A 104 23.69 2.48 -21.67
C GLU A 104 25.07 2.00 -21.21
N VAL A 105 25.22 1.80 -19.90
CA VAL A 105 26.33 1.07 -19.26
C VAL A 105 25.76 -0.11 -18.47
N ILE A 106 26.29 -1.31 -18.72
CA ILE A 106 25.86 -2.55 -18.07
C ILE A 106 27.04 -3.13 -17.29
N PHE A 107 26.87 -3.30 -15.98
CA PHE A 107 27.76 -4.08 -15.12
C PHE A 107 27.14 -5.46 -14.94
N THR A 108 27.78 -6.51 -15.44
CA THR A 108 27.22 -7.87 -15.41
C THR A 108 28.26 -8.91 -14.99
N SER A 109 27.84 -9.84 -14.12
CA SER A 109 28.69 -10.98 -13.81
C SER A 109 28.69 -12.03 -14.93
N ILE A 110 29.85 -12.60 -15.22
CA ILE A 110 30.01 -13.69 -16.19
C ILE A 110 30.65 -14.91 -15.51
N TYR A 111 30.29 -16.11 -16.00
CA TYR A 111 30.80 -17.40 -15.51
C TYR A 111 30.49 -17.70 -14.03
N GLY A 112 29.41 -17.14 -13.48
CA GLY A 112 28.98 -17.34 -12.09
C GLY A 112 28.56 -16.01 -11.46
N VAL A 113 28.83 -15.86 -10.16
CA VAL A 113 28.44 -14.67 -9.39
C VAL A 113 29.67 -13.87 -8.96
N ALA A 114 29.63 -12.55 -9.19
CA ALA A 114 30.62 -11.60 -8.70
C ALA A 114 30.15 -11.01 -7.36
N ILE A 115 30.98 -11.19 -6.32
CA ILE A 115 30.70 -10.76 -4.95
C ILE A 115 31.64 -9.62 -4.60
N PHE A 116 31.10 -8.44 -4.34
CA PHE A 116 31.83 -7.25 -3.93
C PHE A 116 31.67 -6.99 -2.43
N ASN A 117 32.80 -6.98 -1.71
CA ASN A 117 32.90 -6.62 -0.30
C ASN A 117 33.74 -5.34 -0.17
N CYS A 118 33.08 -4.19 -0.24
CA CYS A 118 33.74 -2.89 -0.31
C CYS A 118 34.04 -2.27 1.08
N GLY A 119 33.67 -2.98 2.16
CA GLY A 119 33.92 -2.55 3.53
C GLY A 119 33.15 -1.26 3.84
N LEU A 120 33.88 -0.21 4.25
CA LEU A 120 33.31 1.12 4.53
C LEU A 120 33.23 2.02 3.30
N ASN A 121 33.56 1.50 2.11
CA ASN A 121 33.48 2.24 0.86
C ASN A 121 32.31 1.71 0.01
N PRO A 122 31.74 2.55 -0.86
CA PRO A 122 30.73 2.10 -1.80
C PRO A 122 31.35 1.23 -2.88
N PHE A 123 30.51 0.43 -3.52
CA PHE A 123 30.87 -0.25 -4.76
C PHE A 123 31.17 0.77 -5.84
N ILE A 124 30.25 1.72 -6.10
CA ILE A 124 30.46 2.74 -7.12
C ILE A 124 29.78 4.07 -6.77
N GLN A 125 30.43 5.17 -7.13
CA GLN A 125 29.85 6.52 -7.13
C GLN A 125 30.01 7.14 -8.51
N LEU A 126 28.89 7.55 -9.10
CA LEU A 126 28.81 8.15 -10.43
C LEU A 126 28.15 9.53 -10.36
N SER A 127 28.72 10.51 -11.05
CA SER A 127 28.14 11.84 -11.20
C SER A 127 27.94 12.15 -12.69
N LEU A 128 26.66 12.20 -13.11
CA LEU A 128 26.26 12.38 -14.51
C LEU A 128 26.14 13.86 -14.86
N HIS A 129 26.87 14.28 -15.89
CA HIS A 129 26.86 15.68 -16.34
C HIS A 129 25.50 16.07 -16.97
N LYS A 130 25.18 17.37 -16.96
CA LYS A 130 23.96 17.94 -17.58
C LYS A 130 23.81 17.63 -19.07
N GLU A 131 24.92 17.37 -19.75
CA GLU A 131 24.96 17.05 -21.18
C GLU A 131 24.71 15.56 -21.46
N SER A 132 24.58 14.72 -20.43
CA SER A 132 24.18 13.32 -20.59
C SER A 132 22.78 13.26 -21.19
N SER A 133 22.55 12.30 -22.08
CA SER A 133 21.28 12.16 -22.81
C SER A 133 20.71 10.77 -22.59
N ASN A 134 19.59 10.69 -21.87
CA ASN A 134 18.89 9.45 -21.50
C ASN A 134 19.81 8.34 -20.94
N PRO A 135 20.66 8.63 -19.95
CA PRO A 135 21.63 7.65 -19.45
C PRO A 135 20.92 6.45 -18.82
N THR A 136 21.33 5.25 -19.21
CA THR A 136 20.87 3.99 -18.62
C THR A 136 22.02 3.28 -17.93
N ILE A 137 21.83 2.88 -16.67
CA ILE A 137 22.85 2.19 -15.87
C ILE A 137 22.24 0.91 -15.31
N THR A 138 22.83 -0.22 -15.67
CA THR A 138 22.29 -1.55 -15.37
C THR A 138 23.29 -2.34 -14.55
N PHE A 139 22.86 -2.90 -13.41
CA PHE A 139 23.62 -3.83 -12.58
C PHE A 139 22.94 -5.19 -12.58
N ASN A 140 23.63 -6.22 -13.08
CA ASN A 140 23.10 -7.56 -13.29
C ASN A 140 23.95 -8.62 -12.58
N ASP A 141 23.28 -9.49 -11.82
CA ASP A 141 23.88 -10.70 -11.24
C ASP A 141 25.04 -10.42 -10.27
N LEU A 142 24.90 -9.36 -9.46
CA LEU A 142 25.92 -8.93 -8.51
C LEU A 142 25.47 -9.17 -7.06
N VAL A 143 26.43 -9.56 -6.22
CA VAL A 143 26.29 -9.52 -4.77
C VAL A 143 27.07 -8.34 -4.24
N LEU A 144 26.40 -7.39 -3.58
CA LEU A 144 27.01 -6.14 -3.13
C LEU A 144 27.01 -6.03 -1.61
N SER A 145 28.13 -5.59 -1.04
CA SER A 145 28.19 -5.06 0.30
C SER A 145 29.19 -3.91 0.38
N GLY A 146 28.87 -2.90 1.18
CA GLY A 146 29.59 -1.64 1.18
C GLY A 146 29.08 -0.66 2.22
N GLY A 147 29.82 0.44 2.36
CA GLY A 147 29.55 1.48 3.34
C GLY A 147 29.78 2.88 2.77
N SER A 148 29.13 3.88 3.37
CA SER A 148 29.46 5.28 3.14
C SER A 148 29.16 6.11 4.40
N ASP A 149 30.06 7.03 4.74
CA ASP A 149 29.82 8.09 5.73
C ASP A 149 28.91 9.22 5.19
N GLN A 150 28.43 9.08 3.96
CA GLN A 150 27.49 9.99 3.30
C GLN A 150 26.27 9.23 2.79
N SER A 151 26.03 9.21 1.47
CA SER A 151 24.87 8.62 0.82
C SER A 151 25.30 7.49 -0.10
N GLY A 152 24.39 6.56 -0.38
CA GLY A 152 24.62 5.48 -1.34
C GLY A 152 25.68 4.51 -0.83
N GLY A 153 25.34 3.74 0.21
CA GLY A 153 26.28 2.85 0.89
C GLY A 153 26.93 1.83 -0.03
N CYS A 154 26.21 1.33 -1.04
CA CYS A 154 26.78 0.54 -2.13
C CYS A 154 26.86 1.32 -3.44
N ILE A 155 25.82 2.06 -3.80
CA ILE A 155 25.70 2.75 -5.08
C ILE A 155 25.27 4.20 -4.84
N LEU A 156 26.03 5.13 -5.38
CA LEU A 156 25.64 6.54 -5.50
C LEU A 156 25.59 6.92 -6.97
N ILE A 157 24.45 7.42 -7.44
CA ILE A 157 24.30 7.96 -8.79
C ILE A 157 23.63 9.32 -8.69
N GLU A 158 24.41 10.38 -8.84
CA GLU A 158 23.91 11.75 -8.83
C GLU A 158 23.73 12.25 -10.27
N SER A 159 22.52 12.69 -10.60
CA SER A 159 22.19 13.24 -11.91
C SER A 159 21.99 14.75 -11.81
N PHE A 160 22.73 15.50 -12.62
CA PHE A 160 22.55 16.96 -12.74
C PHE A 160 21.63 17.34 -13.90
N ILE A 161 20.97 16.36 -14.54
CA ILE A 161 19.98 16.56 -15.59
C ILE A 161 18.70 17.07 -14.94
N ASP A 162 18.12 18.15 -15.47
CA ASP A 162 16.95 18.81 -14.85
C ASP A 162 15.60 18.07 -15.17
N GLU A 163 15.64 16.81 -15.62
CA GLU A 163 14.49 15.96 -16.01
C GLU A 163 14.69 14.47 -15.65
N LYS A 164 13.61 13.68 -15.62
CA LYS A 164 13.60 12.23 -15.29
C LYS A 164 14.13 11.33 -16.42
N ASP A 165 15.33 11.61 -16.89
CA ASP A 165 15.88 10.94 -18.08
C ASP A 165 16.86 9.80 -17.73
N THR A 166 17.26 9.70 -16.46
CA THR A 166 18.17 8.64 -16.00
C THR A 166 17.39 7.39 -15.65
N SER A 167 17.78 6.23 -16.19
CA SER A 167 17.22 4.93 -15.85
C SER A 167 18.26 4.05 -15.15
N ILE A 168 17.90 3.49 -14.00
CA ILE A 168 18.78 2.63 -13.20
C ILE A 168 18.11 1.27 -13.01
N TYR A 169 18.80 0.20 -13.38
CA TYR A 169 18.30 -1.18 -13.27
C TYR A 169 19.15 -1.98 -12.29
N LEU A 170 18.51 -2.59 -11.30
CA LEU A 170 19.09 -3.56 -10.38
C LEU A 170 18.41 -4.91 -10.62
N ASN A 171 19.02 -5.76 -11.46
CA ASN A 171 18.47 -7.06 -11.82
C ASN A 171 19.26 -8.19 -11.17
N ASN A 172 18.56 -9.08 -10.48
CA ASN A 172 19.20 -10.21 -9.77
C ASN A 172 20.34 -9.76 -8.84
N VAL A 173 20.16 -8.60 -8.19
CA VAL A 173 21.12 -8.06 -7.23
C VAL A 173 20.79 -8.62 -5.86
N SER A 174 21.81 -9.06 -5.13
CA SER A 174 21.67 -9.51 -3.75
C SER A 174 22.61 -8.75 -2.83
N ILE A 175 22.24 -8.60 -1.55
CA ILE A 175 23.11 -7.95 -0.56
C ILE A 175 23.94 -8.99 0.19
N GLY A 176 25.25 -8.76 0.26
CA GLY A 176 26.19 -9.58 1.01
C GLY A 176 26.01 -9.47 2.53
N LEU A 177 26.71 -10.31 3.28
CA LEU A 177 26.54 -10.42 4.74
C LEU A 177 26.78 -9.11 5.50
N ASN A 178 27.64 -8.23 4.98
CA ASN A 178 27.98 -6.96 5.63
C ASN A 178 26.95 -5.84 5.35
N GLY A 179 25.92 -6.11 4.54
CA GLY A 179 24.91 -5.11 4.22
C GLY A 179 25.40 -4.02 3.26
N CYS A 180 24.50 -3.09 2.97
CA CYS A 180 24.82 -1.81 2.33
C CYS A 180 24.39 -0.69 3.29
N ILE A 181 25.36 0.05 3.81
CA ILE A 181 25.17 0.97 4.96
C ILE A 181 25.57 2.39 4.56
N ALA A 182 24.71 3.38 4.82
CA ALA A 182 25.02 4.79 4.61
C ALA A 182 24.65 5.62 5.85
N ASP A 183 25.43 6.64 6.21
CA ASP A 183 25.08 7.50 7.34
C ASP A 183 23.87 8.40 7.04
N ASN A 184 23.69 8.85 5.78
CA ASN A 184 22.65 9.81 5.40
C ASN A 184 21.49 9.17 4.62
N TYR A 185 21.70 8.83 3.34
CA TYR A 185 20.62 8.50 2.42
C TYR A 185 20.92 7.24 1.61
N GLY A 186 19.99 6.29 1.56
CA GLY A 186 20.09 5.13 0.68
C GLY A 186 21.20 4.16 1.09
N GLY A 187 20.85 3.11 1.84
CA GLY A 187 21.82 2.09 2.23
C GLY A 187 22.41 1.40 0.99
N LEU A 188 21.55 0.91 0.10
CA LEU A 188 21.95 0.36 -1.19
C LEU A 188 22.19 1.46 -2.23
N LEU A 189 21.20 2.31 -2.47
CA LEU A 189 21.20 3.27 -3.58
C LEU A 189 20.76 4.67 -3.13
N TYR A 190 21.58 5.67 -3.48
CA TYR A 190 21.18 7.07 -3.50
C TYR A 190 21.14 7.61 -4.92
N THR A 191 20.05 8.29 -5.28
CA THR A 191 19.92 8.99 -6.57
C THR A 191 18.89 10.13 -6.53
N ASN A 192 18.76 10.86 -7.64
CA ASN A 192 17.82 11.96 -7.84
C ASN A 192 17.36 12.01 -9.31
N TYR A 193 16.10 12.41 -9.55
CA TYR A 193 15.50 12.55 -10.89
C TYR A 193 15.69 11.32 -11.80
N ALA A 194 15.45 10.12 -11.27
CA ALA A 194 15.65 8.87 -12.00
C ALA A 194 14.38 7.99 -12.05
N ASN A 195 14.37 7.05 -12.99
CA ASN A 195 13.52 5.86 -12.96
C ASN A 195 14.38 4.71 -12.44
N VAL A 196 14.04 4.13 -11.29
CA VAL A 196 14.78 3.01 -10.72
C VAL A 196 13.93 1.75 -10.76
N VAL A 197 14.47 0.69 -11.33
CA VAL A 197 13.83 -0.63 -11.37
C VAL A 197 14.66 -1.62 -10.57
N VAL A 198 14.04 -2.23 -9.57
CA VAL A 198 14.60 -3.36 -8.81
C VAL A 198 13.82 -4.60 -9.18
N ASN A 199 14.48 -5.53 -9.87
CA ASN A 199 13.84 -6.72 -10.41
C ASN A 199 14.57 -7.99 -9.94
N ASN A 200 13.79 -8.99 -9.55
CA ASN A 200 14.28 -10.31 -9.14
C ASN A 200 15.43 -10.25 -8.11
N SER A 201 15.39 -9.28 -7.20
CA SER A 201 16.51 -8.97 -6.30
C SER A 201 16.19 -9.31 -4.85
N ILE A 202 17.23 -9.60 -4.07
CA ILE A 202 17.12 -9.96 -2.64
C ILE A 202 17.89 -8.93 -1.83
N ILE A 203 17.16 -8.00 -1.24
CA ILE A 203 17.73 -6.87 -0.52
C ILE A 203 17.53 -7.02 0.98
N THR A 204 18.64 -7.15 1.69
CA THR A 204 18.66 -7.43 3.13
C THR A 204 19.65 -6.55 3.86
N ASN A 205 19.40 -6.29 5.14
CA ASN A 205 20.34 -5.62 6.06
C ASN A 205 20.92 -4.32 5.46
N SER A 206 20.09 -3.57 4.73
CA SER A 206 20.48 -2.25 4.25
C SER A 206 20.02 -1.19 5.24
N HIS A 207 20.91 -0.24 5.54
CA HIS A 207 20.73 0.72 6.61
C HIS A 207 21.08 2.12 6.15
N ALA A 208 20.21 3.09 6.43
CA ALA A 208 20.51 4.51 6.28
C ALA A 208 19.72 5.37 7.26
N SER A 209 20.03 6.67 7.39
CA SER A 209 19.17 7.59 8.16
C SER A 209 17.81 7.80 7.49
N ILE A 210 17.79 7.86 6.15
CA ILE A 210 16.61 8.03 5.30
C ILE A 210 16.71 7.09 4.09
N GLY A 211 15.63 6.37 3.77
CA GLY A 211 15.60 5.39 2.69
C GLY A 211 16.55 4.23 2.98
N GLY A 212 16.16 3.32 3.87
CA GLY A 212 17.04 2.26 4.37
C GLY A 212 17.70 1.44 3.26
N VAL A 213 17.00 1.23 2.14
CA VAL A 213 17.57 0.69 0.90
C VAL A 213 17.82 1.79 -0.13
N ILE A 214 16.76 2.49 -0.55
CA ILE A 214 16.78 3.46 -1.65
C ILE A 214 16.31 4.81 -1.14
N SER A 215 17.12 5.84 -1.42
CA SER A 215 16.68 7.23 -1.33
C SER A 215 16.79 7.89 -2.70
N ALA A 216 15.64 8.19 -3.31
CA ALA A 216 15.55 8.66 -4.68
C ALA A 216 14.58 9.84 -4.80
N ALA A 217 15.08 11.05 -4.54
CA ALA A 217 14.24 12.26 -4.58
C ALA A 217 13.70 12.52 -6.00
N GLU A 218 12.45 12.99 -6.10
CA GLU A 218 11.77 13.27 -7.37
C GLU A 218 11.77 12.12 -8.41
N SER A 219 11.95 10.88 -7.95
CA SER A 219 12.14 9.69 -8.79
C SER A 219 10.93 8.75 -8.77
N ASP A 220 10.79 7.94 -9.82
CA ASP A 220 9.81 6.84 -9.88
C ASP A 220 10.53 5.51 -9.63
N ILE A 221 10.01 4.71 -8.69
CA ILE A 221 10.63 3.47 -8.26
C ILE A 221 9.71 2.29 -8.56
N TYR A 222 10.25 1.26 -9.21
CA TYR A 222 9.57 0.03 -9.55
C TYR A 222 10.23 -1.13 -8.82
N LEU A 223 9.48 -1.79 -7.93
CA LEU A 223 9.93 -2.95 -7.16
C LEU A 223 9.17 -4.18 -7.65
N VAL A 224 9.88 -5.10 -8.29
CA VAL A 224 9.25 -6.19 -9.07
C VAL A 224 9.91 -7.52 -8.74
N ASN A 225 9.12 -8.56 -8.48
CA ASN A 225 9.64 -9.91 -8.24
C ASN A 225 10.73 -9.98 -7.16
N SER A 226 10.72 -9.08 -6.19
CA SER A 226 11.87 -8.85 -5.30
C SER A 226 11.52 -9.05 -3.84
N LYS A 227 12.53 -9.30 -3.01
CA LYS A 227 12.40 -9.51 -1.57
C LYS A 227 13.19 -8.45 -0.82
N PHE A 228 12.55 -7.82 0.16
CA PHE A 228 13.15 -6.79 1.02
C PHE A 228 12.92 -7.17 2.47
N TYR A 229 13.99 -7.55 3.19
CA TYR A 229 13.84 -7.91 4.59
C TYR A 229 14.93 -7.37 5.51
N ASN A 230 14.55 -7.04 6.75
CA ASN A 230 15.45 -6.46 7.76
C ASN A 230 16.15 -5.16 7.31
N ASN A 231 15.48 -4.32 6.53
CA ASN A 231 16.03 -3.01 6.15
C ASN A 231 15.55 -1.92 7.11
N ASN A 232 16.40 -0.92 7.38
CA ASN A 232 16.14 0.06 8.44
C ASN A 232 16.50 1.49 8.02
N ALA A 233 15.53 2.40 8.19
CA ALA A 233 15.75 3.84 8.20
C ALA A 233 15.78 4.37 9.65
N THR A 234 16.96 4.72 10.16
CA THR A 234 17.18 4.96 11.59
C THR A 234 16.58 6.27 12.11
N ILE A 235 16.44 7.29 11.24
CA ILE A 235 16.02 8.64 11.66
C ILE A 235 14.63 9.00 11.16
N SER A 236 14.28 8.73 9.89
CA SER A 236 13.01 9.23 9.34
C SER A 236 12.29 8.26 8.40
N HIS A 237 12.46 8.45 7.09
CA HIS A 237 11.49 8.03 6.09
C HIS A 237 11.88 6.73 5.41
N GLY A 238 10.92 5.82 5.22
CA GLY A 238 11.02 4.70 4.29
C GLY A 238 12.08 3.67 4.68
N GLY A 239 11.68 2.60 5.38
CA GLY A 239 12.62 1.55 5.77
C GLY A 239 13.25 0.84 4.56
N VAL A 240 12.55 0.88 3.43
CA VAL A 240 13.05 0.43 2.13
C VAL A 240 13.23 1.62 1.18
N VAL A 241 12.16 2.35 0.86
CA VAL A 241 12.19 3.39 -0.19
C VAL A 241 11.66 4.73 0.30
N THR A 242 12.39 5.80 -0.03
CA THR A 242 11.83 7.16 -0.10
C THR A 242 11.90 7.69 -1.54
N ALA A 243 10.76 8.09 -2.11
CA ALA A 243 10.68 8.56 -3.50
C ALA A 243 9.46 9.45 -3.79
N LYS A 244 9.29 9.85 -5.05
CA LYS A 244 8.06 10.53 -5.50
C LYS A 244 6.94 9.53 -5.71
N ASN A 245 7.09 8.62 -6.65
CA ASN A 245 6.10 7.56 -6.89
C ASN A 245 6.74 6.19 -6.69
N ILE A 246 5.96 5.25 -6.15
CA ILE A 246 6.41 3.89 -5.86
C ILE A 246 5.41 2.90 -6.45
N TYR A 247 5.91 1.98 -7.27
CA TYR A 247 5.15 0.94 -7.95
C TYR A 247 5.70 -0.42 -7.53
N VAL A 248 4.82 -1.29 -7.03
CA VAL A 248 5.20 -2.58 -6.45
C VAL A 248 4.38 -3.69 -7.08
N SER A 249 5.07 -4.74 -7.53
CA SER A 249 4.43 -5.92 -8.11
C SER A 249 5.16 -7.20 -7.69
N ASN A 250 4.39 -8.22 -7.32
CA ASN A 250 4.90 -9.56 -7.02
C ASN A 250 6.11 -9.57 -6.08
N SER A 251 6.08 -8.77 -5.01
CA SER A 251 7.22 -8.56 -4.12
C SER A 251 6.88 -8.80 -2.66
N ILE A 252 7.90 -9.10 -1.86
CA ILE A 252 7.77 -9.48 -0.45
C ILE A 252 8.56 -8.50 0.42
N PHE A 253 7.93 -7.98 1.47
CA PHE A 253 8.51 -7.02 2.41
C PHE A 253 8.34 -7.50 3.85
N GLU A 254 9.44 -7.87 4.51
CA GLU A 254 9.40 -8.46 5.86
C GLU A 254 10.33 -7.73 6.84
N ASP A 255 9.84 -7.45 8.04
CA ASP A 255 10.67 -6.93 9.15
C ASP A 255 11.44 -5.63 8.79
N ASN A 256 10.87 -4.77 7.92
CA ASN A 256 11.46 -3.47 7.59
C ASN A 256 10.98 -2.39 8.58
N ILE A 257 11.90 -1.50 8.96
CA ILE A 257 11.67 -0.54 10.04
C ILE A 257 12.02 0.88 9.60
N ALA A 258 11.19 1.83 9.97
CA ALA A 258 11.50 3.26 9.88
C ALA A 258 10.86 4.03 11.04
N GLN A 259 11.16 5.33 11.14
CA GLN A 259 10.33 6.21 11.96
C GLN A 259 9.01 6.51 11.25
N THR A 260 9.00 6.76 9.94
CA THR A 260 7.79 7.08 9.16
C THR A 260 7.76 6.27 7.86
N GLY A 261 6.68 5.49 7.64
CA GLY A 261 6.59 4.61 6.48
C GLY A 261 7.57 3.45 6.63
N GLY A 262 7.20 2.43 7.41
CA GLY A 262 8.11 1.33 7.78
C GLY A 262 8.71 0.61 6.55
N VAL A 263 8.05 0.70 5.40
CA VAL A 263 8.60 0.28 4.10
C VAL A 263 8.77 1.48 3.17
N PHE A 264 7.70 2.24 2.94
CA PHE A 264 7.61 3.27 1.91
C PHE A 264 7.25 4.64 2.49
N TYR A 265 8.01 5.65 2.07
CA TYR A 265 7.61 7.04 2.14
C TYR A 265 7.55 7.63 0.73
N ALA A 266 6.39 8.16 0.36
CA ALA A 266 6.18 8.76 -0.96
C ALA A 266 5.61 10.18 -0.84
N THR A 267 6.08 11.10 -1.69
CA THR A 267 5.43 12.41 -1.86
C THR A 267 4.29 12.38 -2.87
N GLY A 268 4.25 11.36 -3.73
CA GLY A 268 3.26 11.10 -4.78
C GLY A 268 2.57 9.75 -4.62
N ALA A 269 2.22 9.11 -5.74
CA ALA A 269 1.38 7.92 -5.75
C ALA A 269 2.12 6.66 -5.28
N VAL A 270 1.37 5.77 -4.63
CA VAL A 270 1.83 4.41 -4.28
C VAL A 270 0.85 3.40 -4.88
N GLU A 271 1.37 2.50 -5.72
CA GLU A 271 0.59 1.45 -6.38
C GLU A 271 1.18 0.08 -6.05
N ILE A 272 0.39 -0.78 -5.43
CA ILE A 272 0.80 -2.08 -4.92
C ILE A 272 -0.09 -3.16 -5.55
N SER A 273 0.54 -4.19 -6.10
CA SER A 273 -0.11 -5.35 -6.70
C SER A 273 0.57 -6.65 -6.33
N ASP A 274 -0.20 -7.71 -6.09
CA ASP A 274 0.30 -9.10 -6.01
C ASP A 274 1.43 -9.28 -4.97
N SER A 275 1.45 -8.46 -3.92
CA SER A 275 2.60 -8.35 -3.00
C SER A 275 2.21 -8.62 -1.55
N SER A 276 3.19 -9.02 -0.73
CA SER A 276 3.00 -9.28 0.71
C SER A 276 3.88 -8.39 1.59
N PHE A 277 3.30 -7.96 2.72
CA PHE A 277 3.92 -7.10 3.71
C PHE A 277 3.71 -7.70 5.10
N LYS A 278 4.79 -8.09 5.77
CA LYS A 278 4.73 -8.73 7.07
C LYS A 278 5.66 -8.10 8.10
N ASN A 279 5.18 -7.88 9.32
CA ASN A 279 5.99 -7.39 10.45
C ASN A 279 6.74 -6.07 10.18
N ASN A 280 6.27 -5.25 9.23
CA ASN A 280 6.89 -3.96 8.99
C ASN A 280 6.41 -2.94 10.03
N ASN A 281 7.32 -2.08 10.48
CA ASN A 281 7.05 -1.19 11.62
C ASN A 281 7.46 0.25 11.35
N ALA A 282 6.57 1.20 11.67
CA ALA A 282 6.89 2.61 11.75
C ALA A 282 6.79 3.13 13.18
N ALA A 283 7.94 3.46 13.78
CA ALA A 283 8.04 3.78 15.20
C ALA A 283 7.44 5.15 15.59
N LYS A 284 7.29 6.10 14.66
CA LYS A 284 6.78 7.44 14.95
C LYS A 284 5.26 7.44 15.01
N ILE A 285 4.73 8.17 16.00
CA ILE A 285 3.30 8.44 16.10
C ILE A 285 2.81 9.21 14.86
N GLY A 286 1.61 8.89 14.35
CA GLY A 286 1.04 9.56 13.18
C GLY A 286 1.62 9.10 11.85
N SER A 287 2.26 7.94 11.79
CA SER A 287 2.84 7.37 10.57
C SER A 287 2.27 5.99 10.28
N GLY A 288 2.26 5.58 9.00
CA GLY A 288 1.80 4.26 8.54
C GLY A 288 2.91 3.21 8.51
N GLY A 289 2.57 1.96 8.83
CA GLY A 289 3.54 0.89 9.11
C GLY A 289 4.21 0.30 7.88
N VAL A 290 3.51 0.38 6.75
CA VAL A 290 4.05 0.04 5.42
C VAL A 290 4.17 1.29 4.58
N VAL A 291 3.06 2.03 4.42
CA VAL A 291 2.97 3.18 3.51
C VAL A 291 2.69 4.45 4.28
N TYR A 292 3.49 5.48 4.01
CA TYR A 292 3.15 6.87 4.31
C TYR A 292 3.20 7.71 3.03
N THR A 293 2.08 8.34 2.67
CA THR A 293 2.06 9.24 1.51
C THR A 293 1.01 10.35 1.61
N TYR A 294 1.25 11.45 0.90
CA TYR A 294 0.24 12.49 0.62
C TYR A 294 -0.46 12.29 -0.73
N GLY A 295 0.05 11.40 -1.58
CA GLY A 295 -0.57 11.02 -2.85
C GLY A 295 -1.61 9.91 -2.70
N ARG A 296 -2.16 9.48 -3.85
CA ARG A 296 -3.11 8.37 -3.91
C ARG A 296 -2.45 7.05 -3.56
N VAL A 297 -3.22 6.13 -2.97
CA VAL A 297 -2.79 4.75 -2.73
C VAL A 297 -3.75 3.79 -3.43
N SER A 298 -3.20 2.88 -4.24
CA SER A 298 -3.96 1.77 -4.84
C SER A 298 -3.34 0.44 -4.45
N VAL A 299 -4.15 -0.46 -3.90
CA VAL A 299 -3.74 -1.80 -3.46
C VAL A 299 -4.64 -2.83 -4.14
N VAL A 300 -4.03 -3.81 -4.80
CA VAL A 300 -4.75 -4.87 -5.52
C VAL A 300 -4.11 -6.23 -5.22
N ASN A 301 -4.93 -7.23 -4.88
CA ASN A 301 -4.48 -8.62 -4.71
C ASN A 301 -3.26 -8.76 -3.77
N SER A 302 -3.29 -8.08 -2.62
CA SER A 302 -2.15 -7.99 -1.72
C SER A 302 -2.48 -8.38 -0.29
N ILE A 303 -1.45 -8.78 0.46
CA ILE A 303 -1.57 -9.28 1.83
C ILE A 303 -0.74 -8.40 2.77
N PHE A 304 -1.36 -7.93 3.84
CA PHE A 304 -0.74 -7.14 4.90
C PHE A 304 -0.98 -7.83 6.25
N GLU A 305 0.09 -8.36 6.85
CA GLU A 305 0.02 -9.14 8.08
C GLU A 305 0.92 -8.54 9.16
N GLN A 306 0.38 -8.35 10.37
CA GLN A 306 1.18 -8.05 11.56
C GLN A 306 2.05 -6.78 11.42
N ASN A 307 1.65 -5.84 10.55
CA ASN A 307 2.34 -4.56 10.41
C ASN A 307 1.88 -3.62 11.51
N SER A 308 2.78 -2.74 11.95
CA SER A 308 2.49 -1.84 13.07
C SER A 308 2.99 -0.43 12.86
N ALA A 309 2.27 0.53 13.45
CA ALA A 309 2.63 1.93 13.35
C ALA A 309 1.97 2.79 14.42
N GLY A 310 2.28 4.09 14.43
CA GLY A 310 1.55 5.07 15.21
C GLY A 310 0.09 5.28 14.77
N SER A 311 -0.21 5.19 13.47
CA SER A 311 -1.56 5.34 12.89
C SER A 311 -1.62 4.70 11.50
N GLY A 312 -2.67 3.97 11.16
CA GLY A 312 -2.69 3.21 9.91
C GLY A 312 -1.64 2.12 9.99
N GLY A 313 -1.88 1.08 10.80
CA GLY A 313 -0.88 0.03 11.07
C GLY A 313 -0.24 -0.56 9.80
N CYS A 314 -0.91 -0.43 8.65
CA CYS A 314 -0.31 -0.58 7.33
C CYS A 314 -0.18 0.74 6.57
N ILE A 315 -1.30 1.43 6.33
CA ILE A 315 -1.36 2.52 5.35
C ILE A 315 -1.84 3.80 6.02
N PHE A 316 -1.03 4.83 5.89
CA PHE A 316 -1.43 6.22 6.13
C PHE A 316 -1.41 6.97 4.80
N GLY A 317 -2.53 7.55 4.39
CA GLY A 317 -2.55 8.37 3.19
C GLY A 317 -3.88 9.02 2.84
N PHE A 318 -4.01 9.38 1.56
CA PHE A 318 -5.15 10.10 1.01
C PHE A 318 -5.67 9.33 -0.21
N ASN A 319 -6.98 9.32 -0.42
CA ASN A 319 -7.61 8.71 -1.60
C ASN A 319 -7.17 7.25 -1.79
N ILE A 320 -7.58 6.40 -0.85
CA ILE A 320 -7.14 5.01 -0.76
C ILE A 320 -8.15 4.11 -1.47
N ASN A 321 -7.65 3.29 -2.40
CA ASN A 321 -8.40 2.27 -3.11
C ASN A 321 -7.81 0.88 -2.82
N VAL A 322 -8.64 -0.06 -2.35
CA VAL A 322 -8.26 -1.42 -1.99
C VAL A 322 -9.16 -2.42 -2.69
N VAL A 323 -8.57 -3.39 -3.37
CA VAL A 323 -9.29 -4.40 -4.14
C VAL A 323 -8.66 -5.77 -3.90
N ASP A 324 -9.48 -6.81 -3.73
CA ASP A 324 -9.02 -8.21 -3.66
C ASP A 324 -7.93 -8.46 -2.60
N SER A 325 -7.90 -7.73 -1.49
CA SER A 325 -6.75 -7.70 -0.56
C SER A 325 -7.10 -8.13 0.87
N VAL A 326 -6.08 -8.53 1.62
CA VAL A 326 -6.20 -9.01 3.01
C VAL A 326 -5.36 -8.16 3.95
N PHE A 327 -5.97 -7.71 5.04
CA PHE A 327 -5.34 -6.99 6.14
C PHE A 327 -5.62 -7.75 7.44
N ASP A 328 -4.64 -8.52 7.92
CA ASP A 328 -4.78 -9.31 9.14
C ASP A 328 -3.82 -8.87 10.25
N SER A 329 -4.34 -8.78 11.47
CA SER A 329 -3.55 -8.60 12.69
C SER A 329 -2.66 -7.34 12.70
N ASN A 330 -3.03 -6.29 11.95
CA ASN A 330 -2.26 -5.03 11.88
C ASN A 330 -2.66 -4.06 13.01
N GLN A 331 -1.70 -3.27 13.48
CA GLN A 331 -1.80 -2.62 14.78
C GLN A 331 -1.35 -1.15 14.73
N ALA A 332 -2.26 -0.24 15.13
CA ALA A 332 -1.94 1.15 15.37
C ALA A 332 -1.75 1.40 16.88
N TYR A 333 -0.51 1.58 17.32
CA TYR A 333 -0.13 1.89 18.70
C TYR A 333 0.42 3.31 18.81
N ALA A 334 -0.41 4.21 19.33
CA ALA A 334 0.06 5.48 19.84
C ALA A 334 -0.62 5.81 21.18
N ASN A 335 -0.23 6.93 21.79
CA ASN A 335 -0.95 7.48 22.93
C ASN A 335 -2.44 7.63 22.58
N TYR A 336 -3.30 7.48 23.59
CA TYR A 336 -4.73 7.69 23.50
C TYR A 336 -5.01 8.95 22.66
N GLU A 337 -5.82 8.82 21.61
CA GLU A 337 -6.17 9.82 20.56
C GLU A 337 -5.39 9.75 19.23
N GLN A 338 -4.18 9.17 19.17
CA GLN A 338 -3.38 9.20 17.93
C GLN A 338 -3.31 7.84 17.21
N GLY A 339 -3.72 6.75 17.86
CA GLY A 339 -3.76 5.41 17.28
C GLY A 339 -4.97 5.19 16.40
N LEU A 340 -5.01 5.84 15.23
CA LEU A 340 -6.14 5.81 14.30
C LEU A 340 -5.94 4.73 13.24
N GLY A 341 -6.97 3.93 12.95
CA GLY A 341 -6.98 2.97 11.86
C GLY A 341 -6.00 1.81 12.06
N GLY A 342 -6.45 0.69 12.60
CA GLY A 342 -5.54 -0.43 12.90
C GLY A 342 -4.83 -0.98 11.67
N ALA A 343 -5.48 -0.92 10.51
CA ALA A 343 -4.87 -1.16 9.20
C ALA A 343 -4.68 0.13 8.39
N ILE A 344 -5.75 0.92 8.23
CA ILE A 344 -5.77 2.07 7.30
C ILE A 344 -6.21 3.34 8.02
N ASN A 345 -5.43 4.41 7.87
CA ASN A 345 -5.81 5.78 8.19
C ASN A 345 -5.88 6.64 6.91
N ASN A 346 -7.07 7.07 6.53
CA ASN A 346 -7.36 7.78 5.29
C ASN A 346 -7.85 9.22 5.52
N TYR A 347 -7.31 10.17 4.76
CA TYR A 347 -7.74 11.58 4.78
C TYR A 347 -8.40 12.07 3.47
N GLY A 348 -8.97 11.16 2.67
CA GLY A 348 -9.60 11.48 1.38
C GLY A 348 -10.76 10.56 1.01
N GLU A 349 -10.92 10.26 -0.27
CA GLU A 349 -11.87 9.23 -0.72
C GLU A 349 -11.42 7.84 -0.24
N LEU A 350 -12.37 6.96 0.09
CA LEU A 350 -12.08 5.58 0.45
C LEU A 350 -12.92 4.64 -0.41
N ALA A 351 -12.24 3.74 -1.12
CA ALA A 351 -12.86 2.65 -1.86
C ALA A 351 -12.25 1.31 -1.41
N ILE A 352 -13.09 0.39 -0.97
CA ILE A 352 -12.69 -0.97 -0.60
C ILE A 352 -13.63 -1.95 -1.31
N SER A 353 -13.08 -2.95 -1.98
CA SER A 353 -13.89 -3.98 -2.62
C SER A 353 -13.27 -5.36 -2.53
N ASN A 354 -14.10 -6.39 -2.37
CA ASN A 354 -13.70 -7.79 -2.31
C ASN A 354 -12.50 -8.04 -1.39
N SER A 355 -12.46 -7.38 -0.22
CA SER A 355 -11.30 -7.38 0.66
C SER A 355 -11.66 -7.78 2.08
N SER A 356 -10.68 -8.25 2.85
CA SER A 356 -10.85 -8.70 4.23
C SER A 356 -9.96 -7.94 5.21
N PHE A 357 -10.55 -7.52 6.33
CA PHE A 357 -9.90 -6.86 7.45
C PHE A 357 -10.20 -7.64 8.73
N THR A 358 -9.22 -8.41 9.21
CA THR A 358 -9.38 -9.33 10.34
C THR A 358 -8.42 -9.01 11.46
N ASN A 359 -8.88 -9.09 12.71
CA ASN A 359 -8.03 -8.98 13.91
C ASN A 359 -7.18 -7.69 14.00
N ASN A 360 -7.57 -6.62 13.30
CA ASN A 360 -6.82 -5.37 13.36
C ASN A 360 -7.13 -4.62 14.66
N PHE A 361 -6.14 -3.88 15.15
CA PHE A 361 -6.23 -3.18 16.43
C PHE A 361 -5.82 -1.71 16.32
N ALA A 362 -6.56 -0.81 16.95
CA ALA A 362 -6.20 0.60 17.06
C ALA A 362 -6.32 1.12 18.51
N SER A 363 -5.31 1.84 19.01
CA SER A 363 -5.34 2.39 20.37
C SER A 363 -6.23 3.63 20.55
N ALA A 364 -6.80 4.16 19.46
CA ALA A 364 -7.76 5.27 19.51
C ALA A 364 -9.07 4.94 18.77
N SER A 365 -9.12 5.01 17.45
CA SER A 365 -10.38 4.93 16.70
C SER A 365 -10.23 4.13 15.40
N GLY A 366 -11.28 3.38 15.02
CA GLY A 366 -11.31 2.60 13.79
C GLY A 366 -10.41 1.37 13.88
N GLY A 367 -10.88 0.30 14.52
CA GLY A 367 -10.05 -0.89 14.76
C GLY A 367 -9.44 -1.50 13.50
N ALA A 368 -10.13 -1.41 12.36
CA ALA A 368 -9.54 -1.66 11.04
C ALA A 368 -9.25 -0.36 10.29
N VAL A 369 -10.27 0.49 10.11
CA VAL A 369 -10.19 1.66 9.24
C VAL A 369 -10.67 2.90 9.97
N PHE A 370 -9.83 3.92 9.94
CA PHE A 370 -10.22 5.29 10.22
C PHE A 370 -10.21 6.07 8.89
N SER A 371 -11.26 6.84 8.63
CA SER A 371 -11.28 7.76 7.50
C SER A 371 -11.93 9.07 7.86
N THR A 372 -11.27 10.18 7.52
CA THR A 372 -12.00 11.43 7.34
C THR A 372 -12.71 11.34 6.00
N PHE A 373 -14.04 11.35 5.99
CA PHE A 373 -14.80 10.96 4.80
C PHE A 373 -15.31 12.16 4.03
N SER A 374 -15.06 12.16 2.73
CA SER A 374 -15.83 12.93 1.74
C SER A 374 -16.80 12.00 0.98
N ASN A 375 -16.31 10.83 0.54
CA ASN A 375 -17.09 9.69 0.05
C ASN A 375 -16.43 8.37 0.50
N VAL A 376 -17.25 7.42 0.96
CA VAL A 376 -16.79 6.07 1.34
C VAL A 376 -17.61 5.04 0.57
N THR A 377 -16.92 4.11 -0.08
CA THR A 377 -17.53 2.95 -0.76
C THR A 377 -16.83 1.67 -0.32
N ILE A 378 -17.58 0.75 0.28
CA ILE A 378 -17.13 -0.58 0.69
C ILE A 378 -18.08 -1.59 0.06
N VAL A 379 -17.57 -2.56 -0.70
CA VAL A 379 -18.42 -3.53 -1.42
C VAL A 379 -17.85 -4.93 -1.31
N ASP A 380 -18.70 -5.94 -1.13
CA ASP A 380 -18.32 -7.36 -1.12
C ASP A 380 -17.17 -7.67 -0.13
N SER A 381 -17.10 -7.00 1.02
CA SER A 381 -15.93 -7.03 1.91
C SER A 381 -16.25 -7.55 3.31
N LEU A 382 -15.22 -8.01 4.02
CA LEU A 382 -15.31 -8.58 5.37
C LEU A 382 -14.52 -7.75 6.38
N PHE A 383 -15.16 -7.39 7.50
CA PHE A 383 -14.52 -6.78 8.67
C PHE A 383 -14.84 -7.64 9.90
N ASP A 384 -13.88 -8.41 10.37
CA ASP A 384 -14.11 -9.42 11.42
C ASP A 384 -13.14 -9.28 12.58
N GLN A 385 -13.64 -9.37 13.81
CA GLN A 385 -12.83 -9.40 15.04
C GLN A 385 -11.85 -8.22 15.19
N ASN A 386 -12.17 -7.05 14.62
CA ASN A 386 -11.37 -5.85 14.80
C ASN A 386 -11.70 -5.20 16.15
N ASN A 387 -10.68 -4.61 16.77
CA ASN A 387 -10.78 -4.09 18.13
C ASN A 387 -10.15 -2.70 18.23
N VAL A 388 -10.67 -1.90 19.15
CA VAL A 388 -10.24 -0.52 19.36
C VAL A 388 -10.29 -0.18 20.84
N MET A 389 -9.54 0.82 21.29
CA MET A 389 -9.63 1.26 22.70
C MET A 389 -10.67 2.37 22.96
N ILE A 390 -11.17 3.06 21.92
CA ILE A 390 -12.16 4.14 22.09
C ILE A 390 -13.43 3.88 21.27
N SER A 391 -13.42 3.99 19.94
CA SER A 391 -14.67 3.96 19.15
C SER A 391 -14.50 3.45 17.73
N GLY A 392 -15.57 2.87 17.17
CA GLY A 392 -15.58 2.28 15.83
C GLY A 392 -14.78 0.98 15.79
N GLY A 393 -15.37 -0.12 16.26
CA GLY A 393 -14.62 -1.37 16.44
C GLY A 393 -14.04 -1.92 15.14
N ALA A 394 -14.75 -1.78 14.01
CA ALA A 394 -14.15 -1.94 12.69
C ALA A 394 -13.86 -0.60 12.03
N LEU A 395 -14.90 0.23 11.89
CA LEU A 395 -14.87 1.42 11.05
C LEU A 395 -15.13 2.67 11.88
N PHE A 396 -14.28 3.68 11.70
CA PHE A 396 -14.53 5.01 12.21
C PHE A 396 -14.51 6.01 11.08
N PHE A 397 -15.58 6.79 10.99
CA PHE A 397 -15.73 7.81 9.98
C PHE A 397 -15.92 9.17 10.66
N GLU A 398 -15.01 10.11 10.37
CA GLU A 398 -15.09 11.51 10.81
C GLU A 398 -15.41 12.46 9.65
N ASN A 399 -16.50 13.22 9.75
CA ASN A 399 -16.83 14.19 8.71
C ASN A 399 -16.06 15.49 8.95
N SER A 400 -15.15 15.83 8.03
CA SER A 400 -14.38 17.06 8.13
C SER A 400 -15.12 18.28 7.56
N GLU A 401 -15.66 18.28 6.32
CA GLU A 401 -16.14 19.55 5.72
C GLU A 401 -17.25 19.45 4.64
N ARG A 402 -17.72 18.27 4.25
CA ARG A 402 -18.72 18.12 3.17
C ARG A 402 -19.80 17.09 3.52
N GLY A 403 -21.03 17.31 3.06
CA GLY A 403 -22.05 16.25 3.08
C GLY A 403 -21.53 15.05 2.29
N GLY A 404 -21.69 13.84 2.83
CA GLY A 404 -21.05 12.64 2.30
C GLY A 404 -22.00 11.46 2.14
N TYR A 405 -21.65 10.56 1.23
CA TYR A 405 -22.29 9.25 1.08
C TYR A 405 -21.37 8.17 1.62
N ILE A 406 -21.91 7.33 2.51
CA ILE A 406 -21.25 6.11 2.97
C ILE A 406 -22.04 4.93 2.41
N THR A 407 -21.42 4.21 1.49
CA THR A 407 -22.00 3.03 0.84
C THR A 407 -21.24 1.81 1.33
N ILE A 408 -21.93 0.86 1.96
CA ILE A 408 -21.37 -0.43 2.42
C ILE A 408 -22.29 -1.53 1.90
N GLN A 409 -21.99 -2.13 0.75
CA GLN A 409 -22.88 -3.08 0.09
C GLN A 409 -22.34 -4.51 0.11
N ASN A 410 -23.24 -5.48 0.26
CA ASN A 410 -22.92 -6.91 0.23
C ASN A 410 -21.75 -7.31 1.14
N SER A 411 -21.56 -6.62 2.25
CA SER A 411 -20.40 -6.76 3.13
C SER A 411 -20.80 -7.35 4.47
N SER A 412 -19.86 -8.01 5.14
CA SER A 412 -20.04 -8.55 6.49
C SER A 412 -19.16 -7.80 7.48
N ILE A 413 -19.76 -7.29 8.56
CA ILE A 413 -19.07 -6.59 9.64
C ILE A 413 -19.43 -7.29 10.93
N SER A 414 -18.55 -8.16 11.42
CA SER A 414 -18.86 -9.12 12.47
C SER A 414 -17.86 -9.13 13.63
N PHE A 415 -18.35 -9.37 14.84
CA PHE A 415 -17.52 -9.58 16.04
C PHE A 415 -16.53 -8.44 16.37
N ASN A 416 -16.80 -7.23 15.90
CA ASN A 416 -15.95 -6.07 16.16
C ASN A 416 -16.30 -5.42 17.50
N GLN A 417 -15.30 -4.87 18.18
CA GLN A 417 -15.42 -4.43 19.57
C GLN A 417 -14.90 -3.01 19.77
N ALA A 418 -15.69 -2.16 20.45
CA ALA A 418 -15.29 -0.82 20.85
C ALA A 418 -15.71 -0.51 22.30
N PRO A 419 -14.83 0.02 23.16
CA PRO A 419 -15.22 0.33 24.54
C PRO A 419 -16.30 1.39 24.68
N LEU A 420 -16.35 2.41 23.82
CA LEU A 420 -17.34 3.49 23.91
C LEU A 420 -18.43 3.39 22.85
N TYR A 421 -18.17 3.86 21.63
CA TYR A 421 -19.22 4.08 20.63
C TYR A 421 -19.04 3.19 19.40
N GLY A 422 -20.14 2.57 18.96
CA GLY A 422 -20.21 1.91 17.65
C GLY A 422 -19.32 0.68 17.56
N GLY A 423 -19.83 -0.47 18.00
CA GLY A 423 -19.05 -1.72 17.97
C GLY A 423 -18.65 -2.11 16.55
N ALA A 424 -19.54 -1.93 15.57
CA ALA A 424 -19.21 -2.07 14.16
C ALA A 424 -18.65 -0.75 13.59
N ILE A 425 -19.47 0.30 13.65
CA ILE A 425 -19.21 1.58 12.99
C ILE A 425 -19.46 2.73 13.96
N CYS A 426 -18.52 3.66 14.04
CA CYS A 426 -18.74 4.96 14.67
C CYS A 426 -18.68 6.08 13.63
N LEU A 427 -19.76 6.85 13.54
CA LEU A 427 -19.88 8.04 12.70
C LEU A 427 -19.84 9.28 13.59
N LYS A 428 -18.72 9.99 13.58
CA LYS A 428 -18.57 11.27 14.28
C LYS A 428 -18.60 12.43 13.29
N LYS A 429 -19.27 13.50 13.70
CA LYS A 429 -19.56 14.64 12.84
C LYS A 429 -19.16 15.94 13.52
N ASP A 430 -18.44 16.79 12.80
CA ASP A 430 -18.02 18.12 13.27
C ASP A 430 -18.81 19.27 12.61
N SER A 431 -19.58 18.98 11.54
CA SER A 431 -20.40 19.95 10.80
C SER A 431 -21.91 19.73 10.96
N SER A 432 -22.76 20.67 10.52
CA SER A 432 -24.22 20.49 10.50
C SER A 432 -24.77 19.82 9.22
N LEU A 433 -23.90 19.45 8.27
CA LEU A 433 -24.30 18.99 6.92
C LEU A 433 -24.89 17.56 6.90
N PRO A 434 -25.97 17.27 6.15
CA PRO A 434 -26.55 15.94 6.11
C PRO A 434 -25.60 14.89 5.49
N PHE A 435 -25.73 13.63 5.91
CA PHE A 435 -25.05 12.48 5.30
C PHE A 435 -26.05 11.36 5.01
N ASN A 436 -25.70 10.48 4.08
CA ASN A 436 -26.55 9.40 3.60
C ASN A 436 -25.83 8.05 3.74
N LEU A 437 -26.55 7.03 4.18
CA LEU A 437 -26.07 5.66 4.34
C LEU A 437 -26.82 4.72 3.38
N ASP A 438 -26.07 3.90 2.63
CA ASP A 438 -26.60 2.75 1.89
C ASP A 438 -25.85 1.48 2.27
N PHE A 439 -26.48 0.66 3.13
CA PHE A 439 -25.96 -0.60 3.62
C PHE A 439 -26.63 -1.83 2.97
N SER A 440 -27.14 -1.69 1.74
CA SER A 440 -27.88 -2.75 1.05
C SER A 440 -27.09 -4.05 0.92
N GLY A 441 -27.73 -5.17 1.27
CA GLY A 441 -27.12 -6.50 1.18
C GLY A 441 -26.06 -6.80 2.26
N SER A 442 -25.79 -5.85 3.17
CA SER A 442 -24.76 -6.01 4.20
C SER A 442 -25.31 -6.51 5.53
N MET A 443 -24.48 -7.25 6.25
CA MET A 443 -24.77 -7.83 7.57
C MET A 443 -23.82 -7.27 8.63
N PHE A 444 -24.38 -6.95 9.80
CA PHE A 444 -23.69 -6.45 10.97
C PHE A 444 -23.99 -7.37 12.16
N ASP A 445 -23.10 -8.32 12.42
CA ASP A 445 -23.36 -9.41 13.36
C ASP A 445 -22.49 -9.33 14.61
N SER A 446 -23.10 -9.43 15.79
CA SER A 446 -22.39 -9.69 17.05
C SER A 446 -21.30 -8.67 17.40
N ASN A 447 -21.49 -7.42 16.98
CA ASN A 447 -20.60 -6.32 17.32
C ASN A 447 -20.93 -5.76 18.70
N THR A 448 -19.93 -5.27 19.44
CA THR A 448 -20.12 -4.86 20.84
C THR A 448 -19.55 -3.49 21.14
N ALA A 449 -20.32 -2.65 21.85
CA ALA A 449 -19.82 -1.40 22.43
C ALA A 449 -20.58 -0.97 23.67
N SER A 450 -20.10 0.00 24.44
CA SER A 450 -20.90 0.50 25.58
C SER A 450 -22.14 1.28 25.13
N TYR A 451 -22.02 1.96 23.98
CA TYR A 451 -23.04 2.77 23.35
C TYR A 451 -23.16 2.36 21.88
N ALA A 452 -24.31 1.81 21.48
CA ALA A 452 -24.58 1.32 20.13
C ALA A 452 -23.63 0.20 19.69
N GLY A 453 -23.96 -1.05 20.06
CA GLY A 453 -23.15 -2.21 19.69
C GLY A 453 -22.99 -2.39 18.17
N GLY A 454 -24.01 -2.03 17.40
CA GLY A 454 -23.95 -1.99 15.94
C GLY A 454 -23.29 -0.70 15.45
N ILE A 455 -24.10 0.35 15.28
CA ILE A 455 -23.67 1.61 14.66
C ILE A 455 -24.02 2.81 15.55
N TYR A 456 -23.02 3.62 15.81
CA TYR A 456 -23.17 4.92 16.43
C TYR A 456 -23.15 6.04 15.39
N PHE A 457 -24.05 7.00 15.51
CA PHE A 457 -23.99 8.27 14.80
C PHE A 457 -24.37 9.41 15.75
N SER A 458 -23.59 10.50 15.73
CA SER A 458 -23.87 11.67 16.58
C SER A 458 -25.12 12.45 16.16
N GLN A 459 -25.57 12.28 14.90
CA GLN A 459 -26.81 12.82 14.37
C GLN A 459 -27.43 11.80 13.40
N PRO A 460 -28.77 11.67 13.35
CA PRO A 460 -29.40 10.76 12.40
C PRO A 460 -29.03 11.08 10.93
N PRO A 461 -28.82 10.06 10.09
CA PRO A 461 -28.60 10.25 8.66
C PRO A 461 -29.85 10.82 7.97
N ASN A 462 -29.65 11.55 6.86
CA ASN A 462 -30.74 12.06 6.03
C ASN A 462 -31.46 10.93 5.28
N THR A 463 -30.71 9.95 4.79
CA THR A 463 -31.26 8.68 4.31
C THR A 463 -30.47 7.53 4.88
N PHE A 464 -31.16 6.47 5.29
CA PHE A 464 -30.53 5.21 5.70
C PHE A 464 -31.24 4.06 5.00
N LYS A 465 -30.54 3.40 4.06
CA LYS A 465 -31.06 2.31 3.26
C LYS A 465 -30.38 1.01 3.63
N GLY A 466 -31.18 -0.04 3.87
CA GLY A 466 -30.68 -1.41 4.05
C GLY A 466 -29.80 -1.62 5.28
N GLY A 467 -29.24 -2.83 5.36
CA GLY A 467 -28.45 -3.32 6.48
C GLY A 467 -29.26 -4.24 7.39
N ILE A 468 -28.69 -5.41 7.71
CA ILE A 468 -29.25 -6.36 8.68
C ILE A 468 -28.32 -6.38 9.89
N PHE A 469 -28.82 -5.95 11.05
CA PHE A 469 -28.08 -5.95 12.31
C PHE A 469 -28.60 -7.08 13.20
N VAL A 470 -27.71 -7.95 13.65
CA VAL A 470 -28.04 -9.14 14.44
C VAL A 470 -27.09 -9.27 15.61
N GLY A 471 -27.58 -9.65 16.78
CA GLY A 471 -26.77 -10.08 17.91
C GLY A 471 -25.83 -9.00 18.47
N SER A 472 -25.94 -7.75 18.02
CA SER A 472 -25.10 -6.65 18.47
C SER A 472 -25.46 -6.27 19.90
N LYS A 473 -24.45 -6.02 20.74
CA LYS A 473 -24.63 -5.85 22.19
C LYS A 473 -24.12 -4.52 22.70
N SER A 474 -24.86 -3.99 23.66
CA SER A 474 -24.50 -2.79 24.40
C SER A 474 -24.58 -3.00 25.91
N THR A 475 -23.72 -2.30 26.65
CA THR A 475 -23.80 -2.23 28.11
C THR A 475 -24.87 -1.21 28.56
N GLU A 476 -25.14 -0.19 27.76
CA GLU A 476 -26.27 0.72 27.96
C GLU A 476 -27.59 0.07 27.52
N SER A 477 -28.58 0.13 28.41
CA SER A 477 -29.93 -0.40 28.18
C SER A 477 -30.60 0.28 26.98
N GLY A 478 -31.17 -0.52 26.08
CA GLY A 478 -31.86 -0.01 24.88
C GLY A 478 -30.93 0.49 23.79
N SER A 479 -29.61 0.32 23.94
CA SER A 479 -28.62 0.77 22.94
C SER A 479 -27.94 -0.39 22.18
N GLY A 480 -28.63 -1.54 22.02
CA GLY A 480 -28.06 -2.78 21.47
C GLY A 480 -27.43 -2.60 20.08
N THR A 481 -28.25 -2.16 19.12
CA THR A 481 -27.77 -1.85 17.76
C THR A 481 -27.42 -0.38 17.60
N PHE A 482 -28.33 0.51 17.99
CA PHE A 482 -28.20 1.98 17.87
C PHE A 482 -28.09 2.61 19.26
N LEU A 483 -27.71 3.89 19.35
CA LEU A 483 -27.87 4.63 20.60
C LEU A 483 -29.36 4.92 20.83
N SER A 484 -29.89 4.65 22.01
CA SER A 484 -31.32 4.84 22.33
C SER A 484 -31.85 6.23 21.96
N SER A 485 -31.16 7.30 22.35
CA SER A 485 -31.55 8.68 22.06
C SER A 485 -31.50 9.05 20.57
N SER A 486 -30.78 8.29 19.76
CA SER A 486 -30.73 8.50 18.30
C SER A 486 -32.02 8.06 17.60
N LEU A 487 -32.89 7.33 18.32
CA LEU A 487 -34.15 6.78 17.82
C LEU A 487 -35.37 7.65 18.16
N ASP A 488 -35.25 8.61 19.08
CA ASP A 488 -36.39 9.39 19.62
C ASP A 488 -37.21 10.13 18.55
N SER A 489 -36.58 10.51 17.43
CA SER A 489 -37.22 11.23 16.32
C SER A 489 -37.48 10.36 15.08
N ILE A 490 -37.23 9.05 15.19
CA ILE A 490 -37.29 8.11 14.07
C ILE A 490 -38.49 7.18 14.26
N ASN A 491 -39.27 6.98 13.19
CA ASN A 491 -40.35 6.01 13.21
C ASN A 491 -39.80 4.58 13.11
N ILE A 492 -40.12 3.74 14.10
CA ILE A 492 -39.69 2.33 14.18
C ILE A 492 -40.93 1.42 14.18
N ALA A 493 -40.86 0.32 13.45
CA ALA A 493 -41.93 -0.67 13.38
C ALA A 493 -41.41 -2.09 13.63
N ASN A 494 -42.17 -2.96 14.33
CA ASN A 494 -41.73 -4.35 14.49
C ASN A 494 -42.01 -5.19 13.24
N PHE A 495 -41.08 -6.07 12.92
CA PHE A 495 -40.98 -6.80 11.68
C PHE A 495 -40.98 -8.32 11.95
N THR A 496 -41.72 -9.09 11.13
CA THR A 496 -42.02 -10.51 11.41
C THR A 496 -41.59 -11.48 10.31
N ASN A 497 -41.11 -11.02 9.15
CA ASN A 497 -40.76 -11.90 8.02
C ASN A 497 -39.33 -11.67 7.52
N ILE A 498 -38.36 -12.40 8.07
CA ILE A 498 -36.92 -12.26 7.78
C ILE A 498 -36.55 -12.74 6.36
N ASN A 499 -37.40 -13.52 5.69
CA ASN A 499 -37.05 -14.29 4.48
C ASN A 499 -37.16 -13.53 3.13
N LEU A 500 -37.16 -12.19 3.10
CA LEU A 500 -37.20 -11.42 1.85
C LEU A 500 -35.84 -10.80 1.51
N PRO A 501 -35.41 -10.80 0.22
CA PRO A 501 -34.03 -10.46 -0.14
C PRO A 501 -33.75 -8.97 -0.35
N TYR A 502 -34.75 -8.07 -0.25
CA TYR A 502 -34.59 -6.67 -0.66
C TYR A 502 -35.31 -5.72 0.31
N TYR A 503 -34.62 -5.32 1.37
CA TYR A 503 -35.12 -4.26 2.24
C TYR A 503 -34.44 -2.94 1.88
N ASN A 504 -35.27 -1.93 1.61
CA ASN A 504 -34.82 -0.56 1.42
C ASN A 504 -34.64 0.19 2.76
N VAL A 505 -34.87 -0.47 3.90
CA VAL A 505 -34.72 0.09 5.26
C VAL A 505 -33.80 -0.80 6.10
N PRO A 506 -33.09 -0.24 7.10
CA PRO A 506 -32.33 -1.02 8.06
C PRO A 506 -33.25 -1.89 8.93
N ILE A 507 -32.84 -3.14 9.15
CA ILE A 507 -33.53 -4.09 10.03
C ILE A 507 -32.57 -4.52 11.13
N PHE A 508 -33.06 -4.57 12.36
CA PHE A 508 -32.25 -4.86 13.53
C PHE A 508 -33.02 -5.62 14.60
N ASP A 509 -32.28 -6.32 15.45
CA ASP A 509 -32.80 -7.00 16.62
C ASP A 509 -32.44 -6.21 17.91
N GLU A 510 -33.25 -6.34 18.96
CA GLU A 510 -32.96 -5.78 20.29
C GLU A 510 -33.40 -6.75 21.38
N GLU A 511 -32.53 -6.94 22.39
CA GLU A 511 -32.84 -7.78 23.56
C GLU A 511 -33.70 -7.03 24.59
N PRO A 512 -34.67 -7.71 25.26
CA PRO A 512 -35.05 -9.11 25.04
C PRO A 512 -35.83 -9.33 23.73
N PHE A 513 -35.39 -10.29 22.90
CA PHE A 513 -35.95 -10.51 21.56
C PHE A 513 -37.41 -10.99 21.58
N VAL A 514 -38.34 -10.09 21.23
CA VAL A 514 -39.74 -10.50 20.91
C VAL A 514 -40.05 -10.30 19.43
N TYR A 515 -39.52 -9.25 18.81
CA TYR A 515 -39.72 -8.96 17.38
C TYR A 515 -38.51 -8.20 16.81
N TRP A 516 -38.22 -8.39 15.52
CA TRP A 516 -37.27 -7.55 14.79
C TRP A 516 -37.83 -6.14 14.63
N LYS A 517 -36.99 -5.16 14.33
CA LYS A 517 -37.38 -3.76 14.15
C LYS A 517 -36.88 -3.22 12.82
N ALA A 518 -37.66 -2.33 12.20
CA ALA A 518 -37.30 -1.61 10.98
C ALA A 518 -37.14 -0.11 11.27
N TYR A 519 -36.04 0.49 10.80
CA TYR A 519 -35.69 1.90 11.02
C TYR A 519 -36.28 2.81 9.93
N GLY A 520 -36.86 3.96 10.32
CA GLY A 520 -37.16 5.07 9.40
C GLY A 520 -38.37 4.86 8.47
N VAL A 521 -39.38 4.12 8.91
CA VAL A 521 -40.56 3.77 8.09
C VAL A 521 -41.48 4.99 7.89
N LYS A 522 -42.00 5.24 6.66
CA LYS A 522 -42.85 6.40 6.35
C LYS A 522 -44.36 6.09 6.33
N GLY A 523 -45.16 6.68 7.23
CA GLY A 523 -46.63 6.73 7.18
C GLY A 523 -47.34 6.59 8.55
N THR A 524 -48.67 6.59 8.58
CA THR A 524 -49.46 6.41 9.81
C THR A 524 -49.68 4.93 10.13
N CYS A 525 -49.19 4.50 11.29
CA CYS A 525 -49.48 3.21 11.89
C CYS A 525 -50.97 3.12 12.23
N LYS A 526 -51.71 2.17 11.67
CA LYS A 526 -53.13 1.93 12.05
C LYS A 526 -53.21 0.64 12.85
N ASN A 527 -53.74 0.71 14.07
CA ASN A 527 -53.90 -0.43 14.99
C ASN A 527 -52.60 -1.18 15.31
N GLY A 528 -51.46 -0.51 15.24
CA GLY A 528 -50.20 -1.20 15.49
C GLY A 528 -49.79 -2.12 14.34
N TYR A 529 -50.00 -1.73 13.07
CA TYR A 529 -49.45 -2.45 11.91
C TYR A 529 -48.98 -1.48 10.81
N ALA A 530 -47.88 -1.81 10.10
CA ALA A 530 -47.32 -0.99 9.01
C ALA A 530 -46.80 -1.81 7.82
N THR A 531 -47.60 -1.95 6.76
CA THR A 531 -47.23 -2.67 5.53
C THR A 531 -46.11 -1.95 4.78
N ILE A 532 -44.90 -2.52 4.70
CA ILE A 532 -43.77 -1.97 3.93
C ILE A 532 -43.89 -2.46 2.48
N ASP A 533 -44.13 -1.55 1.52
CA ASP A 533 -44.04 -1.89 0.10
C ASP A 533 -42.58 -1.84 -0.41
N LYS A 534 -42.38 -2.27 -1.67
CA LYS A 534 -41.08 -2.25 -2.35
C LYS A 534 -40.45 -0.83 -2.48
N ASN A 535 -41.18 0.23 -2.17
CA ASN A 535 -40.79 1.64 -2.32
C ASN A 535 -40.74 2.41 -0.98
N VAL A 536 -40.76 1.73 0.18
CA VAL A 536 -40.71 2.36 1.52
C VAL A 536 -41.98 3.18 1.86
N LEU A 537 -43.09 2.98 1.15
CA LEU A 537 -44.36 3.63 1.48
C LEU A 537 -45.23 2.69 2.31
N ILE A 538 -45.71 3.16 3.46
CA ILE A 538 -46.80 2.48 4.17
C ILE A 538 -48.04 2.56 3.29
N VAL A 539 -48.50 1.41 2.80
CA VAL A 539 -49.75 1.32 2.04
C VAL A 539 -50.91 1.31 3.05
N LYS A 540 -51.84 2.25 2.91
CA LYS A 540 -53.03 2.35 3.76
C LYS A 540 -53.89 1.09 3.60
N GLU A 541 -53.91 0.20 4.59
CA GLU A 541 -54.86 -0.93 4.59
C GLU A 541 -56.30 -0.42 4.79
N LYS A 542 -57.15 -0.73 3.81
CA LYS A 542 -58.60 -0.71 3.96
C LYS A 542 -58.99 -1.83 4.95
N ASP A 543 -60.01 -1.55 5.74
CA ASP A 543 -60.39 -2.29 6.95
C ASP A 543 -60.34 -3.83 6.84
N LEU A 544 -59.91 -4.44 7.95
CA LEU A 544 -59.48 -5.82 8.17
C LEU A 544 -60.57 -6.91 7.97
N HIS A 545 -61.63 -6.65 7.21
CA HIS A 545 -62.69 -7.62 6.93
C HIS A 545 -62.74 -8.15 5.50
N SER A 546 -61.87 -7.67 4.60
CA SER A 546 -61.89 -8.10 3.21
C SER A 546 -60.48 -8.18 2.62
N LEU A 547 -59.74 -9.27 2.84
CA LEU A 547 -58.60 -9.66 1.99
C LEU A 547 -58.05 -11.05 2.41
N LEU A 548 -58.65 -12.11 1.84
CA LEU A 548 -58.07 -13.47 1.83
C LEU A 548 -57.26 -13.74 0.55
N TYR A 549 -57.01 -12.73 -0.28
CA TYR A 549 -56.34 -12.90 -1.58
C TYR A 549 -55.63 -11.61 -2.01
N TYR A 550 -54.47 -11.27 -1.44
CA TYR A 550 -53.41 -10.50 -2.12
C TYR A 550 -52.12 -10.60 -1.29
N TYR A 551 -50.99 -10.84 -1.96
CA TYR A 551 -49.65 -10.95 -1.39
C TYR A 551 -49.15 -9.59 -0.84
N SER A 552 -49.59 -9.22 0.36
CA SER A 552 -49.14 -8.02 1.09
C SER A 552 -48.61 -8.41 2.47
N PHE A 553 -47.45 -7.87 2.86
CA PHE A 553 -46.68 -8.25 4.05
C PHE A 553 -47.15 -7.50 5.30
N ILE A 554 -47.66 -8.23 6.30
CA ILE A 554 -48.18 -7.67 7.56
C ILE A 554 -47.04 -7.52 8.58
N VAL A 555 -46.90 -6.34 9.16
CA VAL A 555 -45.85 -5.90 10.13
C VAL A 555 -46.59 -5.40 11.37
N THR A 556 -46.22 -5.83 12.58
CA THR A 556 -46.96 -5.56 13.84
C THR A 556 -46.22 -4.53 14.70
N ILE A 557 -46.71 -3.32 14.85
CA ILE A 557 -46.21 -2.27 15.74
C ILE A 557 -46.93 -2.33 17.11
N ASN A 558 -46.17 -2.36 18.21
CA ASN A 558 -46.70 -2.02 19.53
C ASN A 558 -46.21 -0.62 19.90
N LEU A 559 -47.13 0.28 20.24
CA LEU A 559 -46.81 1.58 20.82
C LEU A 559 -46.61 1.39 22.32
N SER A 560 -45.44 1.73 22.84
CA SER A 560 -45.21 1.96 24.28
C SER A 560 -44.89 3.42 24.50
#